data_AF-A0A656GIK4-F1
#
_entry.id   AF-A0A656GIK4-F1
#
_cell.length_a   1.000
_cell.length_b   1.000
_cell.length_c   1.000
_cell.angle_alpha   90.00
_cell.angle_beta   90.00
_cell.angle_gamma   90.00
#
_symmetry.space_group_name_H-M   'P 1'
#
loop_
_entity.id
_entity.type
_entity.pdbx_description
1 polymer ?
#
loop_
_entity_poly.entity_id
_entity_poly.type
_entity_poly.pdbx_seq_one_letter_code
_entity_poly.pdbx_strand_id
1 'polypeptide(L)'
;MSSTNQSGKISSANGFTLAATSLDNTEGSVISDKALIVRVAQLLTNLRGLISATGLNLSAATLDNRNAELSSLGELTATVGQFDNSGKGRLLANGALLLNADSLNNQSAGAVSGQQSVQLNVGQLINTGGGSVYAKNSLGLKDTGVLNNDQGILRSDGTLALSAASLGNTAGSITSSGVSSLTVDGAVVNCGGQILGDSTLVLTSGSLDNSQNGRIAGKGVKLVTGAFDNQQGGRLTSTGTLQLDAGLVNNSDAGRIASAMALTAV
;
A
#
# COMPACT_ATOMS: atom_id res chain seq x y z
N MET A 1 17.00 -17.77 22.28
CA MET A 1 15.98 -18.73 22.75
C MET A 1 14.89 -18.82 21.70
N SER A 2 14.51 -20.01 21.25
CA SER A 2 13.34 -20.21 20.39
C SER A 2 12.12 -20.46 21.27
N SER A 3 11.00 -19.80 20.96
CA SER A 3 9.74 -19.92 21.70
C SER A 3 8.67 -20.53 20.80
N THR A 4 7.87 -21.45 21.36
CA THR A 4 6.69 -22.02 20.69
C THR A 4 5.44 -21.68 21.47
N ASN A 5 4.42 -21.21 20.77
CA ASN A 5 3.07 -20.90 21.25
C ASN A 5 2.02 -21.52 20.31
N GLN A 6 2.32 -22.67 19.71
CA GLN A 6 1.41 -23.35 18.80
C GLN A 6 0.11 -23.75 19.51
N SER A 7 -1.03 -23.35 18.95
CA SER A 7 -2.37 -23.51 19.55
C SER A 7 -2.48 -23.02 21.01
N GLY A 8 -1.52 -22.18 21.43
CA GLY A 8 -1.35 -21.71 22.80
C GLY A 8 -1.84 -20.28 23.00
N LYS A 9 -1.76 -19.79 24.24
CA LYS A 9 -2.08 -18.42 24.59
C LYS A 9 -1.04 -17.82 25.53
N ILE A 10 -0.41 -16.74 25.10
CA ILE A 10 0.40 -15.85 25.92
C ILE A 10 -0.39 -14.55 26.10
N SER A 11 -0.75 -14.19 27.33
CA SER A 11 -1.53 -12.96 27.54
C SER A 11 -1.24 -12.24 28.85
N SER A 12 -1.45 -10.93 28.85
CA SER A 12 -1.33 -10.08 30.04
C SER A 12 -2.36 -8.96 30.03
N ALA A 13 -2.95 -8.68 31.20
CA ALA A 13 -3.80 -7.49 31.42
C ALA A 13 -2.99 -6.18 31.45
N ASN A 14 -1.66 -6.28 31.48
CA ASN A 14 -0.72 -5.18 31.43
C ASN A 14 0.12 -5.24 30.15
N GLY A 15 0.95 -4.24 29.95
CA GLY A 15 1.93 -4.27 28.88
C GLY A 15 3.02 -5.29 29.16
N PHE A 16 3.56 -5.92 28.11
CA PHE A 16 4.69 -6.83 28.26
C PHE A 16 5.57 -6.82 27.01
N THR A 17 6.81 -7.31 27.19
CA THR A 17 7.73 -7.58 26.09
C THR A 17 7.84 -9.09 25.90
N LEU A 18 7.70 -9.55 24.67
CA LEU A 18 8.03 -10.90 24.24
C LEU A 18 9.29 -10.83 23.39
N ALA A 19 10.40 -11.35 23.93
CA ALA A 19 11.68 -11.37 23.24
C ALA A 19 12.12 -12.81 22.95
N ALA A 20 12.46 -13.11 21.70
CA ALA A 20 12.91 -14.44 21.28
C ALA A 20 13.89 -14.34 20.10
N THR A 21 14.63 -15.42 19.85
CA THR A 21 15.39 -15.59 18.60
C THR A 21 14.43 -15.92 17.46
N SER A 22 13.53 -16.88 17.70
CA SER A 22 12.42 -17.22 16.81
C SER A 22 11.15 -17.44 17.64
N LEU A 23 10.00 -17.17 17.06
CA LEU A 23 8.70 -17.41 17.69
C LEU A 23 7.78 -18.10 16.69
N ASP A 24 7.23 -19.24 17.10
CA ASP A 24 6.14 -19.91 16.39
C ASP A 24 4.82 -19.70 17.13
N ASN A 25 3.93 -18.90 16.54
CA ASN A 25 2.59 -18.59 17.01
C ASN A 25 1.52 -19.22 16.09
N THR A 26 1.80 -20.35 15.46
CA THR A 26 0.85 -21.04 14.58
C THR A 26 -0.40 -21.47 15.34
N GLU A 27 -1.58 -21.06 14.89
CA GLU A 27 -2.86 -21.22 15.62
C GLU A 27 -2.87 -20.65 17.05
N GLY A 28 -1.84 -19.89 17.42
CA GLY A 28 -1.63 -19.36 18.76
C GLY A 28 -2.19 -17.96 18.92
N SER A 29 -2.20 -17.48 20.16
CA SER A 29 -2.58 -16.11 20.50
C SER A 29 -1.53 -15.46 21.40
N VAL A 30 -1.06 -14.26 21.02
CA VAL A 30 -0.27 -13.36 21.88
C VAL A 30 -1.06 -12.07 22.06
N ILE A 31 -1.56 -11.81 23.28
CA ILE A 31 -2.54 -10.74 23.53
C ILE A 31 -2.12 -9.86 24.72
N SER A 32 -2.14 -8.53 24.55
CA SER A 32 -1.99 -7.57 25.66
C SER A 32 -3.16 -6.60 25.74
N ASP A 33 -3.70 -6.37 26.94
CA ASP A 33 -4.72 -5.32 27.13
C ASP A 33 -4.11 -3.90 27.07
N LYS A 34 -2.78 -3.78 27.04
CA LYS A 34 -2.01 -2.52 26.96
C LYS A 34 -1.00 -2.60 25.81
N ALA A 35 0.20 -2.05 26.00
CA ALA A 35 1.25 -2.08 24.99
C ALA A 35 1.97 -3.43 24.96
N LEU A 36 2.07 -4.03 23.77
CA LEU A 36 2.86 -5.22 23.51
C LEU A 36 4.09 -4.85 22.69
N ILE A 37 5.26 -5.28 23.17
CA ILE A 37 6.48 -5.21 22.39
C ILE A 37 6.93 -6.62 22.01
N VAL A 38 6.99 -6.92 20.71
CA VAL A 38 7.45 -8.20 20.18
C VAL A 38 8.81 -8.00 19.52
N ARG A 39 9.86 -8.60 20.10
CA ARG A 39 11.24 -8.55 19.58
C ARG A 39 11.70 -9.95 19.21
N VAL A 40 11.60 -10.29 17.94
CA VAL A 40 12.07 -11.57 17.41
C VAL A 40 13.31 -11.32 16.56
N ALA A 41 14.45 -11.94 16.88
CA ALA A 41 15.69 -11.63 16.17
C ALA A 41 15.69 -12.15 14.72
N GLN A 42 15.03 -13.28 14.48
CA GLN A 42 15.00 -13.96 13.18
C GLN A 42 13.55 -14.12 12.70
N LEU A 43 13.02 -15.34 12.74
CA LEU A 43 11.72 -15.70 12.20
C LEU A 43 10.61 -15.59 13.24
N LEU A 44 9.60 -14.80 12.92
CA LEU A 44 8.30 -14.78 13.56
C LEU A 44 7.27 -15.46 12.64
N THR A 45 6.83 -16.65 13.00
CA THR A 45 5.74 -17.37 12.32
C THR A 45 4.44 -17.08 13.06
N ASN A 46 3.51 -16.40 12.41
CA ASN A 46 2.14 -16.19 12.88
C ASN A 46 1.19 -16.75 11.83
N LEU A 47 1.02 -18.08 11.77
CA LEU A 47 0.16 -18.73 10.78
C LEU A 47 -1.18 -19.12 11.39
N ARG A 48 -2.29 -18.60 10.85
CA ARG A 48 -3.63 -18.74 11.46
C ARG A 48 -3.66 -18.34 12.94
N GLY A 49 -2.70 -17.53 13.37
CA GLY A 49 -2.53 -17.04 14.72
C GLY A 49 -3.01 -15.60 14.87
N LEU A 50 -2.96 -15.12 16.11
CA LEU A 50 -3.30 -13.76 16.48
C LEU A 50 -2.18 -13.14 17.31
N ILE A 51 -1.74 -11.94 16.94
CA ILE A 51 -0.97 -11.05 17.82
C ILE A 51 -1.75 -9.74 17.92
N SER A 52 -2.23 -9.39 19.11
CA SER A 52 -3.09 -8.21 19.29
C SER A 52 -2.81 -7.45 20.58
N ALA A 53 -2.88 -6.12 20.52
CA ALA A 53 -2.65 -5.26 21.67
C ALA A 53 -3.32 -3.89 21.58
N THR A 54 -3.43 -3.15 22.69
CA THR A 54 -3.85 -1.73 22.63
C THR A 54 -2.81 -0.84 21.94
N GLY A 55 -1.53 -1.21 22.00
CA GLY A 55 -0.47 -0.63 21.18
C GLY A 55 0.52 -1.72 20.83
N LEU A 56 0.95 -1.81 19.57
CA LEU A 56 1.84 -2.89 19.12
C LEU A 56 3.14 -2.31 18.54
N ASN A 57 4.27 -2.71 19.12
CA ASN A 57 5.60 -2.48 18.55
C ASN A 57 6.23 -3.84 18.23
N LEU A 58 6.51 -4.11 16.95
CA LEU A 58 6.99 -5.39 16.48
C LEU A 58 8.29 -5.22 15.69
N SER A 59 9.28 -6.07 15.97
CA SER A 59 10.48 -6.21 15.14
C SER A 59 10.81 -7.66 14.86
N ALA A 60 11.09 -7.99 13.60
CA ALA A 60 11.52 -9.31 13.15
C ALA A 60 12.44 -9.24 11.92
N ALA A 61 13.36 -10.18 11.71
CA ALA A 61 14.07 -10.24 10.42
C ALA A 61 13.13 -10.79 9.32
N THR A 62 12.29 -11.76 9.69
CA THR A 62 11.27 -12.33 8.80
C THR A 62 9.98 -12.52 9.57
N LEU A 63 8.86 -12.15 8.95
CA LEU A 63 7.53 -12.29 9.49
C LEU A 63 6.65 -13.02 8.47
N ASP A 64 6.15 -14.19 8.86
CA ASP A 64 5.10 -14.91 8.12
C ASP A 64 3.76 -14.71 8.84
N ASN A 65 2.88 -13.91 8.25
CA ASN A 65 1.54 -13.61 8.76
C ASN A 65 0.44 -14.14 7.83
N ARG A 66 0.74 -15.14 7.00
CA ARG A 66 -0.25 -15.65 6.05
C ARG A 66 -1.46 -16.23 6.76
N ASN A 67 -2.64 -15.82 6.31
CA ASN A 67 -3.93 -16.25 6.87
C ASN A 67 -4.08 -15.98 8.38
N ALA A 68 -3.40 -14.96 8.90
CA ALA A 68 -3.37 -14.62 10.31
C ALA A 68 -3.61 -13.13 10.55
N GLU A 69 -3.62 -12.71 11.81
CA GLU A 69 -3.83 -11.31 12.17
C GLU A 69 -2.74 -10.78 13.11
N LEU A 70 -2.25 -9.60 12.76
CA LEU A 70 -1.51 -8.67 13.62
C LEU A 70 -2.38 -7.42 13.75
N SER A 71 -2.83 -7.09 14.97
CA SER A 71 -3.73 -5.96 15.17
C SER A 71 -3.38 -5.08 16.37
N SER A 72 -3.71 -3.80 16.26
CA SER A 72 -3.70 -2.89 17.40
C SER A 72 -4.99 -2.09 17.52
N LEU A 73 -5.50 -1.94 18.76
CA LEU A 73 -6.59 -1.01 19.06
C LEU A 73 -6.14 0.46 19.09
N GLY A 74 -4.84 0.71 19.02
CA GLY A 74 -4.21 2.03 18.93
C GLY A 74 -3.15 2.02 17.84
N GLU A 75 -1.95 2.51 18.15
CA GLU A 75 -0.84 2.57 17.20
C GLU A 75 -0.20 1.20 16.97
N LEU A 76 0.15 0.94 15.72
CA LEU A 76 0.93 -0.22 15.31
C LEU A 76 2.21 0.26 14.61
N THR A 77 3.36 -0.10 15.17
CA THR A 77 4.67 0.05 14.51
C THR A 77 5.28 -1.32 14.28
N ALA A 78 5.65 -1.61 13.04
CA ALA A 78 6.35 -2.84 12.67
C ALA A 78 7.64 -2.49 11.89
N THR A 79 8.76 -3.10 12.27
CA THR A 79 10.03 -3.03 11.54
C THR A 79 10.47 -4.44 11.19
N VAL A 80 10.41 -4.80 9.92
CA VAL A 80 10.58 -6.19 9.48
C VAL A 80 11.50 -6.26 8.27
N GLY A 81 12.41 -7.24 8.17
CA GLY A 81 13.14 -7.43 6.90
C GLY A 81 12.20 -7.89 5.78
N GLN A 82 11.82 -9.16 5.82
CA GLN A 82 10.87 -9.76 4.87
C GLN A 82 9.51 -9.99 5.53
N PHE A 83 8.44 -9.44 4.96
CA PHE A 83 7.10 -9.58 5.50
C PHE A 83 6.13 -10.22 4.51
N ASP A 84 5.70 -11.44 4.80
CA ASP A 84 4.63 -12.12 4.08
C ASP A 84 3.28 -11.94 4.81
N ASN A 85 2.42 -11.09 4.25
CA ASN A 85 1.05 -10.84 4.69
C ASN A 85 0.03 -11.40 3.68
N SER A 86 0.45 -12.34 2.82
CA SER A 86 -0.37 -12.85 1.74
C SER A 86 -1.49 -13.81 2.19
N GLY A 87 -2.35 -14.21 1.25
CA GLY A 87 -3.55 -14.98 1.58
C GLY A 87 -4.51 -14.10 2.37
N LYS A 88 -5.11 -14.60 3.44
CA LYS A 88 -5.98 -13.76 4.32
C LYS A 88 -5.21 -13.08 5.45
N GLY A 89 -3.93 -12.76 5.24
CA GLY A 89 -3.09 -12.06 6.20
C GLY A 89 -3.60 -10.65 6.47
N ARG A 90 -3.56 -10.22 7.73
CA ARG A 90 -4.10 -8.94 8.20
C ARG A 90 -3.09 -8.20 9.07
N LEU A 91 -2.76 -6.96 8.70
CA LEU A 91 -2.05 -5.98 9.51
C LEU A 91 -2.96 -4.78 9.75
N LEU A 92 -3.46 -4.63 10.98
CA LEU A 92 -4.55 -3.70 11.28
C LEU A 92 -4.20 -2.74 12.43
N ALA A 93 -4.49 -1.45 12.26
CA ALA A 93 -4.42 -0.47 13.33
C ALA A 93 -5.71 0.35 13.44
N ASN A 94 -6.28 0.45 14.64
CA ASN A 94 -7.33 1.44 14.93
C ASN A 94 -6.75 2.85 15.16
N GLY A 95 -5.43 2.97 15.31
CA GLY A 95 -4.69 4.22 15.32
C GLY A 95 -3.85 4.39 14.05
N ALA A 96 -2.72 5.08 14.19
CA ALA A 96 -1.72 5.20 13.14
C ALA A 96 -0.99 3.86 12.93
N LEU A 97 -0.69 3.54 11.67
CA LEU A 97 0.11 2.40 11.28
C LEU A 97 1.42 2.88 10.65
N LEU A 98 2.54 2.42 11.18
CA LEU A 98 3.86 2.59 10.58
C LEU A 98 4.48 1.22 10.30
N LEU A 99 4.78 0.93 9.04
CA LEU A 99 5.54 -0.24 8.63
C LEU A 99 6.84 0.21 7.98
N ASN A 100 7.96 -0.28 8.49
CA ASN A 100 9.24 -0.25 7.80
C ASN A 100 9.59 -1.68 7.39
N ALA A 101 9.79 -1.96 6.10
CA ALA A 101 10.24 -3.26 5.67
C ALA A 101 11.17 -3.26 4.45
N ASP A 102 12.00 -4.30 4.29
CA ASP A 102 12.74 -4.48 3.05
C ASP A 102 11.80 -4.98 1.95
N SER A 103 10.86 -5.88 2.28
CA SER A 103 9.79 -6.30 1.38
C SER A 103 8.48 -6.54 2.12
N LEU A 104 7.38 -6.27 1.42
CA LEU A 104 6.03 -6.62 1.84
C LEU A 104 5.33 -7.37 0.70
N ASN A 105 5.04 -8.65 0.94
CA ASN A 105 4.12 -9.42 0.12
C ASN A 105 2.71 -9.34 0.71
N ASN A 106 1.80 -8.61 0.07
CA ASN A 106 0.41 -8.42 0.46
C ASN A 106 -0.57 -9.01 -0.57
N GLN A 107 -0.14 -10.02 -1.33
CA GLN A 107 -0.95 -10.58 -2.41
C GLN A 107 -2.11 -11.47 -1.90
N SER A 108 -3.00 -11.87 -2.82
CA SER A 108 -3.98 -12.95 -2.60
C SER A 108 -4.97 -12.71 -1.45
N ALA A 109 -5.55 -11.50 -1.41
CA ALA A 109 -6.45 -10.99 -0.36
C ALA A 109 -5.78 -10.54 0.96
N GLY A 110 -4.46 -10.32 0.93
CA GLY A 110 -3.74 -9.70 2.04
C GLY A 110 -4.25 -8.29 2.30
N ALA A 111 -4.32 -7.91 3.59
CA ALA A 111 -4.85 -6.61 3.99
C ALA A 111 -3.90 -5.87 4.94
N VAL A 112 -3.57 -4.63 4.57
CA VAL A 112 -2.93 -3.64 5.43
C VAL A 112 -3.90 -2.47 5.62
N SER A 113 -4.27 -2.14 6.85
CA SER A 113 -5.32 -1.16 7.10
C SER A 113 -5.10 -0.35 8.37
N GLY A 114 -5.34 0.97 8.28
CA GLY A 114 -5.30 1.90 9.41
C GLY A 114 -6.54 2.79 9.47
N GLN A 115 -7.09 3.00 10.66
CA GLN A 115 -8.19 3.95 10.89
C GLN A 115 -7.73 5.41 11.05
N GLN A 116 -6.42 5.65 11.05
CA GLN A 116 -5.81 6.99 10.94
C GLN A 116 -4.86 7.05 9.74
N SER A 117 -3.63 7.50 9.93
CA SER A 117 -2.59 7.47 8.91
C SER A 117 -2.00 6.06 8.77
N VAL A 118 -1.72 5.65 7.54
CA VAL A 118 -0.90 4.49 7.21
C VAL A 118 0.35 5.00 6.50
N GLN A 119 1.52 4.72 7.07
CA GLN A 119 2.82 4.99 6.45
C GLN A 119 3.52 3.65 6.21
N LEU A 120 3.80 3.35 4.94
CA LEU A 120 4.59 2.19 4.53
C LEU A 120 5.90 2.69 3.93
N ASN A 121 7.02 2.32 4.54
CA ASN A 121 8.36 2.54 4.03
C ASN A 121 8.94 1.18 3.66
N VAL A 122 8.98 0.86 2.37
CA VAL A 122 9.29 -0.49 1.88
C VAL A 122 10.36 -0.48 0.81
N GLY A 123 11.18 -1.53 0.76
CA GLY A 123 12.06 -1.79 -0.39
C GLY A 123 11.28 -2.22 -1.63
N GLN A 124 10.24 -3.03 -1.42
CA GLN A 124 9.30 -3.48 -2.45
C GLN A 124 7.95 -3.85 -1.84
N LEU A 125 6.85 -3.39 -2.43
CA LEU A 125 5.49 -3.85 -2.15
C LEU A 125 4.91 -4.62 -3.33
N ILE A 126 4.53 -5.88 -3.07
CA ILE A 126 3.73 -6.72 -3.96
C ILE A 126 2.30 -6.76 -3.40
N ASN A 127 1.40 -5.98 -3.98
CA ASN A 127 0.00 -5.85 -3.58
C ASN A 127 -0.93 -6.36 -4.70
N THR A 128 -0.82 -7.64 -5.05
CA THR A 128 -1.49 -8.20 -6.25
C THR A 128 -2.60 -9.18 -5.93
N GLY A 129 -3.42 -9.53 -6.93
CA GLY A 129 -4.41 -10.61 -6.82
C GLY A 129 -5.41 -10.39 -5.68
N GLY A 130 -5.97 -9.18 -5.57
CA GLY A 130 -6.90 -8.79 -4.51
C GLY A 130 -6.25 -8.30 -3.21
N GLY A 131 -4.93 -8.11 -3.19
CA GLY A 131 -4.23 -7.41 -2.11
C GLY A 131 -4.79 -6.00 -1.89
N SER A 132 -4.87 -5.56 -0.64
CA SER A 132 -5.44 -4.27 -0.26
C SER A 132 -4.58 -3.53 0.75
N VAL A 133 -4.32 -2.25 0.46
CA VAL A 133 -3.77 -1.27 1.40
C VAL A 133 -4.77 -0.13 1.54
N TYR A 134 -5.19 0.14 2.77
CA TYR A 134 -6.20 1.15 3.05
C TYR A 134 -5.83 2.05 4.22
N ALA A 135 -6.01 3.36 4.04
CA ALA A 135 -5.95 4.34 5.11
C ALA A 135 -7.22 5.19 5.17
N LYS A 136 -7.77 5.35 6.38
CA LYS A 136 -8.94 6.21 6.56
C LYS A 136 -8.61 7.71 6.48
N ASN A 137 -7.43 8.14 6.94
CA ASN A 137 -7.07 9.57 6.94
C ASN A 137 -6.03 9.91 5.89
N SER A 138 -4.90 9.19 5.87
CA SER A 138 -3.84 9.46 4.91
C SER A 138 -3.03 8.21 4.65
N LEU A 139 -2.73 7.96 3.38
CA LEU A 139 -1.83 6.89 2.95
C LEU A 139 -0.53 7.52 2.46
N GLY A 140 0.55 7.26 3.18
CA GLY A 140 1.92 7.50 2.74
C GLY A 140 2.57 6.19 2.34
N LEU A 141 3.05 6.10 1.10
CA LEU A 141 3.75 4.93 0.57
C LEU A 141 5.07 5.37 -0.04
N LYS A 142 6.17 4.97 0.61
CA LYS A 142 7.52 5.13 0.09
C LYS A 142 8.07 3.75 -0.24
N ASP A 143 7.99 3.40 -1.52
CA ASP A 143 8.60 2.23 -2.10
C ASP A 143 9.93 2.64 -2.74
N THR A 144 11.04 1.98 -2.42
CA THR A 144 12.35 2.32 -3.04
C THR A 144 12.65 1.51 -4.29
N GLY A 145 11.78 0.56 -4.64
CA GLY A 145 11.88 -0.30 -5.79
C GLY A 145 10.61 -0.28 -6.63
N VAL A 146 10.18 -1.48 -7.04
CA VAL A 146 9.01 -1.67 -7.89
C VAL A 146 7.78 -1.90 -7.04
N LEU A 147 6.88 -0.93 -7.04
CA LEU A 147 5.54 -1.11 -6.49
C LEU A 147 4.68 -1.87 -7.50
N ASN A 148 4.25 -3.09 -7.14
CA ASN A 148 3.33 -3.88 -7.95
C ASN A 148 1.93 -3.90 -7.32
N ASN A 149 1.00 -3.15 -7.90
CA ASN A 149 -0.41 -3.08 -7.53
C ASN A 149 -1.32 -3.74 -8.60
N ASP A 150 -0.80 -4.66 -9.41
CA ASP A 150 -1.59 -5.32 -10.44
C ASP A 150 -2.74 -6.14 -9.81
N GLN A 151 -3.98 -5.87 -10.22
CA GLN A 151 -5.20 -6.41 -9.60
C GLN A 151 -5.31 -6.14 -8.08
N GLY A 152 -4.58 -5.13 -7.60
CA GLY A 152 -4.55 -4.69 -6.21
C GLY A 152 -5.38 -3.44 -5.97
N ILE A 153 -5.49 -3.07 -4.69
CA ILE A 153 -6.15 -1.85 -4.24
C ILE A 153 -5.22 -1.07 -3.32
N LEU A 154 -4.97 0.20 -3.66
CA LEU A 154 -4.46 1.23 -2.77
C LEU A 154 -5.54 2.29 -2.59
N ARG A 155 -6.01 2.51 -1.37
CA ARG A 155 -7.09 3.47 -1.09
C ARG A 155 -6.77 4.36 0.10
N SER A 156 -6.99 5.66 -0.08
CA SER A 156 -7.01 6.63 1.01
C SER A 156 -8.34 7.40 1.02
N ASP A 157 -8.99 7.47 2.17
CA ASP A 157 -10.17 8.35 2.35
C ASP A 157 -9.78 9.81 2.68
N GLY A 158 -8.49 10.12 2.67
CA GLY A 158 -7.98 11.47 2.63
C GLY A 158 -6.81 11.59 1.66
N THR A 159 -5.66 12.08 2.10
CA THR A 159 -4.51 12.32 1.20
C THR A 159 -3.80 11.03 0.83
N LEU A 160 -3.24 11.00 -0.39
CA LEU A 160 -2.36 9.93 -0.84
C LEU A 160 -1.02 10.54 -1.27
N ALA A 161 0.06 10.10 -0.66
CA ALA A 161 1.42 10.42 -1.07
C ALA A 161 2.15 9.11 -1.40
N LEU A 162 2.53 8.94 -2.66
CA LEU A 162 3.20 7.75 -3.16
C LEU A 162 4.51 8.14 -3.83
N SER A 163 5.59 7.46 -3.45
CA SER A 163 6.88 7.49 -4.14
C SER A 163 7.34 6.07 -4.45
N ALA A 164 7.83 5.82 -5.67
CA ALA A 164 8.30 4.52 -6.13
C ALA A 164 9.35 4.67 -7.23
N ALA A 165 10.23 3.68 -7.43
CA ALA A 165 11.11 3.67 -8.59
C ALA A 165 10.33 3.34 -9.88
N SER A 166 9.36 2.42 -9.79
CA SER A 166 8.37 2.16 -10.86
C SER A 166 7.06 1.66 -10.27
N LEU A 167 5.98 1.78 -11.02
CA LEU A 167 4.64 1.39 -10.58
C LEU A 167 3.93 0.52 -11.63
N GLY A 168 3.55 -0.69 -11.24
CA GLY A 168 2.56 -1.51 -11.95
C GLY A 168 1.18 -1.36 -11.31
N ASN A 169 0.16 -1.11 -12.11
CA ASN A 169 -1.23 -0.96 -11.70
C ASN A 169 -2.20 -1.61 -12.73
N THR A 170 -1.77 -2.68 -13.38
CA THR A 170 -2.54 -3.38 -14.42
C THR A 170 -3.80 -3.98 -13.81
N ALA A 171 -4.97 -3.58 -14.31
CA ALA A 171 -6.27 -3.93 -13.71
C ALA A 171 -6.37 -3.65 -12.19
N GLY A 172 -5.48 -2.80 -11.67
CA GLY A 172 -5.42 -2.38 -10.27
C GLY A 172 -6.16 -1.07 -10.05
N SER A 173 -6.29 -0.68 -8.79
CA SER A 173 -6.95 0.56 -8.37
C SER A 173 -6.11 1.34 -7.37
N ILE A 174 -5.89 2.61 -7.64
CA ILE A 174 -5.26 3.58 -6.76
C ILE A 174 -6.22 4.76 -6.61
N THR A 175 -6.70 5.01 -5.40
CA THR A 175 -7.74 6.02 -5.17
C THR A 175 -7.46 6.89 -3.94
N SER A 176 -7.82 8.17 -4.04
CA SER A 176 -7.79 9.10 -2.91
C SER A 176 -9.01 10.01 -2.87
N SER A 177 -9.61 10.23 -1.70
CA SER A 177 -10.67 11.25 -1.56
C SER A 177 -10.11 12.68 -1.38
N GLY A 178 -8.90 12.79 -0.84
CA GLY A 178 -8.12 14.04 -0.74
C GLY A 178 -7.13 14.23 -1.89
N VAL A 179 -6.21 15.18 -1.72
CA VAL A 179 -5.12 15.42 -2.68
C VAL A 179 -4.26 14.16 -2.82
N SER A 180 -4.00 13.75 -4.06
CA SER A 180 -3.10 12.67 -4.41
C SER A 180 -1.83 13.22 -5.06
N SER A 181 -0.68 12.78 -4.58
CA SER A 181 0.63 13.01 -5.20
C SER A 181 1.32 11.67 -5.40
N LEU A 182 1.53 11.31 -6.66
CA LEU A 182 2.25 10.13 -7.10
C LEU A 182 3.52 10.60 -7.80
N THR A 183 4.68 10.27 -7.23
CA THR A 183 5.99 10.56 -7.82
C THR A 183 6.69 9.24 -8.11
N VAL A 184 6.85 8.92 -9.38
CA VAL A 184 7.47 7.67 -9.82
C VAL A 184 8.69 8.01 -10.67
N ASP A 185 9.87 7.52 -10.34
CA ASP A 185 11.08 7.91 -11.06
C ASP A 185 11.11 7.36 -12.49
N GLY A 186 10.64 6.12 -12.66
CA GLY A 186 10.60 5.39 -13.91
C GLY A 186 9.19 5.23 -14.48
N ALA A 187 8.89 4.02 -14.95
CA ALA A 187 7.66 3.73 -15.64
C ALA A 187 6.46 3.59 -14.69
N VAL A 188 5.31 4.09 -15.14
CA VAL A 188 3.98 3.80 -14.60
C VAL A 188 3.20 3.01 -15.66
N VAL A 189 2.74 1.82 -15.29
CA VAL A 189 1.90 0.96 -16.14
C VAL A 189 0.50 0.89 -15.52
N ASN A 190 -0.46 1.57 -16.13
CA ASN A 190 -1.87 1.65 -15.72
C ASN A 190 -2.82 0.97 -16.73
N CYS A 191 -2.36 -0.11 -17.36
CA CYS A 191 -3.11 -0.84 -18.39
C CYS A 191 -4.40 -1.47 -17.82
N GLY A 192 -5.56 -1.02 -18.28
CA GLY A 192 -6.86 -1.42 -17.72
C GLY A 192 -7.04 -1.10 -16.23
N GLY A 193 -6.10 -0.37 -15.64
CA GLY A 193 -6.09 0.06 -14.25
C GLY A 193 -6.73 1.42 -14.06
N GLN A 194 -6.82 1.84 -12.80
CA GLN A 194 -7.40 3.13 -12.43
C GLN A 194 -6.52 3.87 -11.41
N ILE A 195 -6.30 5.16 -11.67
CA ILE A 195 -5.70 6.12 -10.74
C ILE A 195 -6.66 7.29 -10.62
N LEU A 196 -7.39 7.39 -9.51
CA LEU A 196 -8.48 8.35 -9.34
C LEU A 196 -8.28 9.21 -8.08
N GLY A 197 -8.51 10.51 -8.19
CA GLY A 197 -8.52 11.43 -7.06
C GLY A 197 -9.79 12.27 -7.01
N ASP A 198 -10.51 12.29 -5.88
CA ASP A 198 -11.69 13.16 -5.71
C ASP A 198 -11.33 14.63 -5.39
N SER A 199 -10.06 14.97 -5.51
CA SER A 199 -9.48 16.31 -5.37
C SER A 199 -8.44 16.55 -6.49
N THR A 200 -7.36 17.27 -6.21
CA THR A 200 -6.22 17.40 -7.12
C THR A 200 -5.40 16.12 -7.13
N LEU A 201 -5.15 15.59 -8.31
CA LEU A 201 -4.22 14.50 -8.59
C LEU A 201 -2.97 15.08 -9.28
N VAL A 202 -1.81 14.89 -8.68
CA VAL A 202 -0.51 15.15 -9.30
C VAL A 202 0.18 13.81 -9.55
N LEU A 203 0.52 13.54 -10.80
CA LEU A 203 1.27 12.35 -11.21
C LEU A 203 2.53 12.78 -11.95
N THR A 204 3.70 12.41 -11.42
CA THR A 204 5.00 12.59 -12.07
C THR A 204 5.59 11.21 -12.37
N SER A 205 6.08 10.99 -13.59
CA SER A 205 6.67 9.72 -14.04
C SER A 205 7.77 9.89 -15.09
N GLY A 206 8.65 8.91 -15.25
CA GLY A 206 9.57 8.86 -16.39
C GLY A 206 8.87 8.48 -17.70
N SER A 207 7.90 7.57 -17.62
CA SER A 207 6.98 7.23 -18.71
C SER A 207 5.65 6.74 -18.14
N LEU A 208 4.58 6.88 -18.91
CA LEU A 208 3.24 6.48 -18.51
C LEU A 208 2.55 5.71 -19.62
N ASP A 209 2.21 4.45 -19.36
CA ASP A 209 1.29 3.66 -20.16
C ASP A 209 -0.08 3.64 -19.47
N ASN A 210 -1.05 4.30 -20.08
CA ASN A 210 -2.46 4.34 -19.67
C ASN A 210 -3.37 3.68 -20.74
N SER A 211 -2.81 2.74 -21.51
CA SER A 211 -3.52 2.06 -22.59
C SER A 211 -4.54 1.03 -22.07
N GLN A 212 -5.18 0.30 -23.00
CA GLN A 212 -6.08 -0.82 -22.70
C GLN A 212 -7.21 -0.45 -21.73
N ASN A 213 -7.89 0.67 -21.98
CA ASN A 213 -8.91 1.25 -21.10
C ASN A 213 -8.41 1.72 -19.72
N GLY A 214 -7.11 2.00 -19.58
CA GLY A 214 -6.56 2.68 -18.41
C GLY A 214 -7.27 4.00 -18.14
N ARG A 215 -7.47 4.33 -16.86
CA ARG A 215 -8.18 5.54 -16.43
C ARG A 215 -7.36 6.33 -15.41
N ILE A 216 -7.16 7.61 -15.71
CA ILE A 216 -6.58 8.59 -14.81
C ILE A 216 -7.56 9.75 -14.72
N ALA A 217 -8.02 10.08 -13.50
CA ALA A 217 -8.98 11.16 -13.33
C ALA A 217 -8.92 11.87 -11.98
N GLY A 218 -9.32 13.15 -11.97
CA GLY A 218 -9.64 13.85 -10.73
C GLY A 218 -10.30 15.20 -10.90
N LYS A 219 -10.58 15.91 -9.79
CA LYS A 219 -11.17 17.26 -9.81
C LYS A 219 -10.19 18.36 -10.21
N GLY A 220 -8.91 18.03 -10.27
CA GLY A 220 -7.85 18.77 -10.93
C GLY A 220 -6.76 17.76 -11.24
N VAL A 221 -6.13 17.84 -12.40
CA VAL A 221 -5.08 16.89 -12.78
C VAL A 221 -3.86 17.66 -13.25
N LYS A 222 -2.71 17.34 -12.67
CA LYS A 222 -1.40 17.70 -13.18
C LYS A 222 -0.63 16.43 -13.49
N LEU A 223 -0.37 16.19 -14.76
CA LEU A 223 0.43 15.07 -15.24
C LEU A 223 1.74 15.61 -15.80
N VAL A 224 2.86 15.13 -15.25
CA VAL A 224 4.21 15.37 -15.75
C VAL A 224 4.84 14.03 -16.09
N THR A 225 5.20 13.81 -17.36
CA THR A 225 5.78 12.53 -17.78
C THR A 225 6.71 12.66 -18.98
N GLY A 226 7.50 11.63 -19.27
CA GLY A 226 8.23 11.53 -20.53
C GLY A 226 7.30 11.08 -21.65
N ALA A 227 7.43 9.82 -22.07
CA ALA A 227 6.50 9.23 -23.04
C ALA A 227 5.17 8.88 -22.36
N PHE A 228 4.07 9.39 -22.92
CA PHE A 228 2.70 9.11 -22.49
C PHE A 228 1.95 8.32 -23.56
N ASP A 229 1.68 7.05 -23.31
CA ASP A 229 0.78 6.23 -24.13
C ASP A 229 -0.62 6.21 -23.52
N ASN A 230 -1.60 6.78 -24.21
CA ASN A 230 -3.00 6.86 -23.84
C ASN A 230 -3.91 6.21 -24.90
N GLN A 231 -3.37 5.32 -25.73
CA GLN A 231 -4.11 4.67 -26.81
C GLN A 231 -5.08 3.58 -26.31
N GLN A 232 -5.76 2.90 -27.24
CA GLN A 232 -6.59 1.72 -26.96
C GLN A 232 -7.65 1.98 -25.86
N GLY A 233 -8.36 3.09 -26.00
CA GLY A 233 -9.39 3.50 -25.04
C GLY A 233 -8.85 4.07 -23.72
N GLY A 234 -7.56 4.38 -23.62
CA GLY A 234 -6.97 5.11 -22.50
C GLY A 234 -7.66 6.45 -22.25
N ARG A 235 -7.82 6.82 -20.97
CA ARG A 235 -8.54 8.03 -20.55
C ARG A 235 -7.77 8.82 -19.51
N LEU A 236 -7.47 10.07 -19.84
CA LEU A 236 -7.01 11.12 -18.93
C LEU A 236 -8.08 12.21 -18.85
N THR A 237 -8.73 12.35 -17.70
CA THR A 237 -9.87 13.28 -17.57
C THR A 237 -9.81 14.12 -16.30
N SER A 238 -10.07 15.42 -16.40
CA SER A 238 -10.32 16.27 -15.23
C SER A 238 -11.71 16.89 -15.25
N THR A 239 -12.36 16.96 -14.08
CA THR A 239 -13.58 17.77 -13.90
C THR A 239 -13.26 19.22 -13.48
N GLY A 240 -12.00 19.54 -13.20
CA GLY A 240 -11.50 20.91 -13.08
C GLY A 240 -10.48 21.20 -14.15
N THR A 241 -9.33 21.77 -13.78
CA THR A 241 -8.23 22.04 -14.73
C THR A 241 -7.39 20.80 -14.98
N LEU A 242 -6.87 20.71 -16.21
CA LEU A 242 -5.89 19.69 -16.60
C LEU A 242 -4.62 20.38 -17.09
N GLN A 243 -3.51 20.08 -16.44
CA GLN A 243 -2.15 20.41 -16.88
C GLN A 243 -1.49 19.11 -17.32
N LEU A 244 -1.07 19.06 -18.58
CA LEU A 244 -0.34 17.95 -19.19
C LEU A 244 1.02 18.47 -19.64
N ASP A 245 2.08 17.92 -19.06
CA ASP A 245 3.47 18.17 -19.45
C ASP A 245 4.05 16.81 -19.83
N ALA A 246 4.23 16.56 -21.13
CA ALA A 246 4.64 15.27 -21.64
C ALA A 246 5.61 15.40 -22.81
N GLY A 247 6.74 14.68 -22.76
CA GLY A 247 7.73 14.69 -23.83
C GLY A 247 7.21 14.13 -25.16
N LEU A 248 6.38 13.08 -25.11
CA LEU A 248 5.67 12.52 -26.27
C LEU A 248 4.29 12.07 -25.83
N VAL A 249 3.27 12.30 -26.65
CA VAL A 249 1.90 11.82 -26.40
C VAL A 249 1.44 10.95 -27.56
N ASN A 250 1.09 9.70 -27.26
CA ASN A 250 0.28 8.86 -28.13
C ASN A 250 -1.15 8.82 -27.59
N ASN A 251 -2.11 9.36 -28.33
CA ASN A 251 -3.54 9.33 -27.99
C ASN A 251 -4.37 8.72 -29.14
N SER A 252 -3.80 7.74 -29.86
CA SER A 252 -4.47 7.02 -30.95
C SER A 252 -5.54 6.04 -30.44
N ASP A 253 -6.20 5.32 -31.36
CA ASP A 253 -7.02 4.13 -31.03
C ASP A 253 -8.05 4.35 -29.92
N ALA A 254 -8.86 5.39 -30.08
CA ALA A 254 -9.89 5.82 -29.15
C ALA A 254 -9.39 6.33 -27.78
N GLY A 255 -8.11 6.73 -27.68
CA GLY A 255 -7.58 7.48 -26.56
C GLY A 255 -8.31 8.81 -26.33
N ARG A 256 -8.48 9.20 -25.06
CA ARG A 256 -9.16 10.44 -24.67
C ARG A 256 -8.36 11.23 -23.63
N ILE A 257 -8.09 12.48 -23.95
CA ILE A 257 -7.60 13.51 -23.02
C ILE A 257 -8.66 14.60 -22.96
N ALA A 258 -9.20 14.91 -21.77
CA ALA A 258 -10.26 15.90 -21.62
C ALA A 258 -10.22 16.65 -20.29
N SER A 259 -10.65 17.90 -20.33
CA SER A 259 -10.83 18.77 -19.17
C SER A 259 -12.23 19.39 -19.22
N ALA A 260 -12.89 19.54 -18.08
CA ALA A 260 -14.13 20.31 -17.99
C ALA A 260 -13.87 21.82 -17.82
N MET A 261 -12.65 22.21 -17.44
CA MET A 261 -12.18 23.60 -17.42
C MET A 261 -10.98 23.77 -18.37
N ALA A 262 -10.06 24.70 -18.06
CA ALA A 262 -8.87 24.91 -18.85
C ALA A 262 -8.04 23.62 -18.99
N LEU A 263 -7.54 23.40 -20.20
CA LEU A 263 -6.54 22.40 -20.54
C LEU A 263 -5.28 23.16 -20.98
N THR A 264 -4.16 22.87 -20.34
CA THR A 264 -2.84 23.34 -20.76
C THR A 264 -1.98 22.12 -21.07
N ALA A 265 -1.44 22.06 -22.28
CA ALA A 265 -0.54 21.01 -22.73
C ALA A 265 0.79 21.65 -23.15
N VAL A 266 1.90 21.17 -22.61
CA VAL A 266 3.27 21.63 -22.91
C VAL A 266 4.17 20.46 -23.26
#